data_AF-A0A7S1CCY2-F1
#
_entry.id   AF-A0A7S1CCY2-F1
#
_cell.length_a   1.000
_cell.length_b   1.000
_cell.length_c   1.000
_cell.angle_alpha   90.00
_cell.angle_beta   90.00
_cell.angle_gamma   90.00
#
_symmetry.space_group_name_H-M   'P 1'
#
loop_
_entity.id
_entity.type
_entity.pdbx_description
1 polymer ?
#
loop_
_entity_poly.entity_id
_entity_poly.type
_entity_poly.pdbx_seq_one_letter_code
_entity_poly.pdbx_strand_id
1 'polypeptide(L)'
;MDARAGGGPVGGPKVSDMVDPVFRAMFLLRQRRFDDAIDIATALLEENPRDQAVWWLKCRALTAKAWVDDTEMEEEGVAEVLLDDNAMAQAPRPGTSLARPSEGRGGGPDQSVRPVTGAGRPLTGFARPGTSTRPSTGSVSVGDAFKGGRPGTSRPVTALGRQVRLGTASMTATAGGPFVNVDRLDLRKYARRSIIAKALCDYLLYVEHNPRKALELAAEATVRAEFKDWWWKARLGKCYYQLGLFRDAERQFKSALRDTDMIVSYLELCKVYVKLDQPNTAIDNYLKGAELHPGETSLLVGVARIYDMLNDAKGTDYYKKVLKYDASNVEAVACLASHHFYSDQPEVALRYYRRLLQMGVQNTELWNNIGLCCFYASQYDMTLSCFDRALALANDDNMSDVWYNVGQVAVGIGDLGLAYQAFKIAVSVDSNHAESYNNLGVLELRKGNIDQARSNFQTAQNLAGYMFEPFFNGALLAYKLGDFQDSYELVQKALGAYGAHSDSKELLKQLQQHFAML
;
A
#
# COMPACT_ATOMS: atom_id res chain seq x y z
N MET A 1 -78.49 -0.50 17.92
CA MET A 1 -78.62 -1.01 16.54
C MET A 1 -77.70 -0.20 15.66
N ASP A 2 -76.82 -0.92 14.98
CA ASP A 2 -76.17 -0.61 13.71
C ASP A 2 -74.93 0.31 13.67
N ALA A 3 -73.81 -0.41 13.73
CA ALA A 3 -72.51 -0.19 13.13
C ALA A 3 -72.43 0.73 11.90
N ARG A 4 -71.31 1.47 11.80
CA ARG A 4 -70.53 1.58 10.56
C ARG A 4 -69.08 2.02 10.83
N ALA A 5 -68.20 1.01 10.70
CA ALA A 5 -66.84 0.99 10.17
C ALA A 5 -65.94 2.23 10.32
N GLY A 6 -64.83 2.04 11.05
CA GLY A 6 -63.66 2.88 10.96
C GLY A 6 -63.00 2.79 9.58
N GLY A 7 -63.00 3.91 8.85
CA GLY A 7 -62.14 4.12 7.70
C GLY A 7 -60.81 4.70 8.16
N GLY A 8 -59.76 3.87 8.21
CA GLY A 8 -58.39 4.37 8.24
C GLY A 8 -58.10 5.17 6.96
N PRO A 9 -57.15 6.13 6.99
CA PRO A 9 -56.84 6.93 5.82
C PRO A 9 -56.32 6.00 4.73
N VAL A 10 -57.05 5.91 3.62
CA VAL A 10 -56.62 5.23 2.39
C VAL A 10 -55.41 6.02 1.89
N GLY A 11 -54.21 5.53 2.22
CA GLY A 11 -52.97 6.05 1.65
C GLY A 11 -53.02 5.87 0.15
N GLY A 12 -53.09 6.98 -0.59
CA GLY A 12 -52.86 6.95 -2.03
C GLY A 12 -51.52 6.27 -2.34
N PRO A 13 -51.35 5.64 -3.52
CA PRO A 13 -50.13 4.95 -3.86
C PRO A 13 -48.95 5.90 -3.63
N LYS A 14 -47.98 5.46 -2.81
CA LYS A 14 -46.74 6.20 -2.61
C LYS A 14 -46.12 6.41 -4.01
N VAL A 15 -45.52 7.57 -4.26
CA VAL A 15 -44.87 7.87 -5.57
C VAL A 15 -43.88 6.77 -5.99
N SER A 16 -43.39 5.98 -5.04
CA SER A 16 -42.59 4.76 -5.24
C SER A 16 -43.22 3.68 -6.11
N ASP A 17 -44.55 3.63 -6.21
CA ASP A 17 -45.32 2.56 -6.85
C ASP A 17 -45.79 2.96 -8.26
N MET A 18 -45.58 4.22 -8.65
CA MET A 18 -45.92 4.74 -9.99
C MET A 18 -44.76 4.69 -10.99
N VAL A 19 -43.56 4.37 -10.53
CA VAL A 19 -42.34 4.36 -11.35
C VAL A 19 -41.97 2.91 -11.69
N ASP A 20 -41.69 2.65 -12.96
CA ASP A 20 -41.21 1.35 -13.44
C ASP A 20 -40.04 0.84 -12.56
N PRO A 21 -40.16 -0.36 -11.95
CA PRO A 21 -39.13 -0.89 -11.05
C PRO A 21 -37.76 -1.04 -11.72
N VAL A 22 -37.69 -1.30 -13.03
CA VAL A 22 -36.41 -1.37 -13.78
C VAL A 22 -35.75 0.01 -13.83
N PHE A 23 -36.53 1.05 -14.15
CA PHE A 23 -36.04 2.43 -14.18
C PHE A 23 -35.58 2.88 -12.79
N ARG A 24 -36.34 2.54 -11.75
CA ARG A 24 -35.97 2.81 -10.36
C ARG A 24 -34.65 2.16 -9.99
N ALA A 25 -34.43 0.89 -10.36
CA ALA A 25 -33.16 0.21 -10.11
C ALA A 25 -31.99 0.87 -10.85
N MET A 26 -32.18 1.30 -12.10
CA MET A 26 -31.14 2.04 -12.86
C MET A 26 -30.81 3.39 -12.22
N PHE A 27 -31.82 4.10 -11.73
CA PHE A 27 -31.65 5.37 -11.06
C PHE A 27 -30.87 5.23 -9.76
N LEU A 28 -31.19 4.21 -8.94
CA LEU A 28 -30.47 3.90 -7.70
C LEU A 28 -29.01 3.51 -7.97
N LEU A 29 -28.75 2.72 -9.00
CA LEU A 29 -27.39 2.40 -9.44
C LEU A 29 -26.60 3.67 -9.80
N ARG A 30 -27.23 4.62 -10.50
CA ARG A 30 -26.61 5.92 -10.83
C ARG A 30 -26.32 6.75 -9.56
N GLN A 31 -27.17 6.66 -8.55
CA GLN A 31 -26.97 7.30 -7.23
C GLN A 31 -25.96 6.57 -6.34
N ARG A 32 -25.31 5.49 -6.81
CA ARG A 32 -24.41 4.62 -6.02
C ARG A 32 -25.09 3.94 -4.82
N ARG A 33 -26.42 3.81 -4.85
CA ARG A 33 -27.20 3.01 -3.90
C ARG A 33 -27.27 1.57 -4.39
N PHE A 34 -26.16 0.87 -4.26
CA PHE A 34 -25.99 -0.44 -4.90
C PHE A 34 -26.86 -1.53 -4.27
N ASP A 35 -27.00 -1.55 -2.94
CA ASP A 35 -27.79 -2.56 -2.22
C ASP A 35 -29.27 -2.52 -2.63
N ASP A 36 -29.88 -1.34 -2.57
CA ASP A 36 -31.28 -1.15 -2.98
C ASP A 36 -31.52 -1.54 -4.46
N ALA A 37 -30.54 -1.26 -5.34
CA ALA A 37 -30.62 -1.62 -6.74
C ALA A 37 -30.51 -3.14 -6.96
N ILE A 38 -29.66 -3.82 -6.17
CA ILE A 38 -29.51 -5.28 -6.18
C ILE A 38 -30.81 -5.92 -5.70
N ASP A 39 -31.40 -5.44 -4.62
CA ASP A 39 -32.62 -5.99 -4.04
C ASP A 39 -33.80 -5.89 -5.01
N ILE A 40 -34.01 -4.72 -5.63
CA ILE A 40 -35.05 -4.56 -6.66
C ILE A 40 -34.79 -5.49 -7.84
N ALA A 41 -33.54 -5.60 -8.30
CA ALA A 41 -33.20 -6.49 -9.40
C ALA A 41 -33.35 -7.98 -9.02
N THR A 42 -33.17 -8.35 -7.76
CA THR A 42 -33.43 -9.72 -7.27
C THR A 42 -34.90 -10.06 -7.33
N ALA A 43 -35.77 -9.18 -6.82
CA ALA A 43 -37.22 -9.35 -6.85
C ALA A 43 -37.74 -9.47 -8.30
N LEU A 44 -37.26 -8.60 -9.19
CA LEU A 44 -37.63 -8.64 -10.61
C LEU A 44 -37.18 -9.93 -11.33
N LEU A 45 -36.03 -10.51 -10.96
CA LEU A 45 -35.56 -11.77 -11.53
C LEU A 45 -36.30 -12.99 -10.95
N GLU A 46 -36.81 -12.90 -9.72
CA GLU A 46 -37.68 -13.93 -9.15
C GLU A 46 -39.03 -13.96 -9.88
N GLU A 47 -39.60 -12.79 -10.20
CA GLU A 47 -40.82 -12.68 -11.01
C GLU A 47 -40.58 -13.12 -12.47
N ASN A 48 -39.49 -12.63 -13.09
CA ASN A 48 -39.15 -12.88 -14.49
C ASN A 48 -37.70 -13.38 -14.66
N PRO A 49 -37.46 -14.70 -14.55
CA PRO A 49 -36.11 -15.27 -14.59
C PRO A 49 -35.35 -15.11 -15.91
N ARG A 50 -36.03 -14.71 -17.00
CA ARG A 50 -35.45 -14.60 -18.35
C ARG A 50 -35.11 -13.16 -18.76
N ASP A 51 -35.34 -12.19 -17.89
CA ASP A 51 -35.05 -10.79 -18.19
C ASP A 51 -33.54 -10.51 -18.16
N GLN A 52 -32.97 -10.30 -19.34
CA GLN A 52 -31.55 -10.03 -19.51
C GLN A 52 -31.14 -8.61 -19.14
N ALA A 53 -32.07 -7.64 -19.22
CA ALA A 53 -31.79 -6.27 -18.87
C ALA A 53 -31.65 -6.13 -17.34
N VAL A 54 -32.56 -6.77 -16.59
CA VAL A 54 -32.49 -6.84 -15.13
C VAL A 54 -31.28 -7.67 -14.69
N TRP A 55 -30.97 -8.78 -15.38
CA TRP A 55 -29.77 -9.56 -15.10
C TRP A 55 -28.48 -8.74 -15.29
N TRP A 56 -28.38 -8.00 -16.39
CA TRP A 56 -27.25 -7.10 -16.66
C TRP A 56 -27.14 -6.01 -15.59
N LEU A 57 -28.27 -5.42 -15.19
CA LEU A 57 -28.32 -4.40 -14.15
C LEU A 57 -27.81 -4.93 -12.82
N LYS A 58 -28.24 -6.13 -12.42
CA LYS A 58 -27.76 -6.79 -11.19
C LYS A 58 -26.28 -7.12 -11.26
N CYS A 59 -25.78 -7.65 -12.39
CA CYS A 59 -24.34 -7.85 -12.63
C CYS A 59 -23.56 -6.54 -12.43
N ARG A 60 -24.05 -5.44 -13.01
CA ARG A 60 -23.42 -4.12 -12.92
C ARG A 60 -23.46 -3.54 -11.51
N ALA A 61 -24.54 -3.74 -10.78
CA ALA A 61 -24.67 -3.28 -9.40
C ALA A 61 -23.71 -4.05 -8.47
N LEU A 62 -23.64 -5.38 -8.61
CA LEU A 62 -22.72 -6.23 -7.85
C LEU A 62 -21.25 -5.90 -8.14
N THR A 63 -20.91 -5.74 -9.41
CA THR A 63 -19.55 -5.32 -9.80
C THR A 63 -19.23 -3.94 -9.27
N ALA A 64 -20.10 -2.94 -9.42
CA ALA A 64 -19.86 -1.60 -8.91
C ALA A 64 -19.73 -1.56 -7.37
N LYS A 65 -20.48 -2.42 -6.66
CA LYS A 65 -20.35 -2.58 -5.20
C LYS A 65 -19.01 -3.18 -4.79
N ALA A 66 -18.54 -4.19 -5.52
CA ALA A 66 -17.27 -4.85 -5.28
C ALA A 66 -16.08 -4.15 -5.97
N TRP A 67 -16.33 -3.10 -6.74
CA TRP A 67 -15.30 -2.48 -7.58
C TRP A 67 -14.27 -1.79 -6.71
N VAL A 68 -13.02 -2.17 -6.95
CA VAL A 68 -11.84 -1.60 -6.35
C VAL A 68 -10.90 -1.25 -7.49
N ASP A 69 -10.39 -0.02 -7.50
CA ASP A 69 -9.41 0.38 -8.51
C ASP A 69 -8.10 -0.35 -8.25
N ASP A 70 -7.85 -1.36 -9.07
CA ASP A 70 -6.68 -2.20 -8.99
C ASP A 70 -5.53 -1.71 -9.87
N THR A 71 -5.69 -0.57 -10.57
CA THR A 71 -4.56 0.05 -11.28
C THR A 71 -3.49 0.55 -10.30
N GLU A 72 -3.90 0.95 -9.08
CA GLU A 72 -3.00 1.47 -8.05
C GLU A 72 -2.73 0.48 -6.90
N MET A 73 -3.46 -0.64 -6.86
CA MET A 73 -3.31 -1.66 -5.81
C MET A 73 -2.44 -2.82 -6.30
N GLU A 74 -1.35 -3.08 -5.57
CA GLU A 74 -0.36 -4.12 -5.87
C GLU A 74 -0.02 -4.96 -4.64
N GLU A 75 -0.86 -5.94 -4.31
CA GLU A 75 -0.52 -6.88 -3.25
C GLU A 75 0.42 -7.96 -3.82
N GLU A 76 1.66 -8.02 -3.33
CA GLU A 76 2.61 -9.11 -3.63
C GLU A 76 2.58 -10.14 -2.49
N GLY A 77 2.29 -11.39 -2.84
CA GLY A 77 2.39 -12.50 -1.89
C GLY A 77 3.84 -12.94 -1.67
N VAL A 78 4.14 -13.61 -0.55
CA VAL A 78 5.48 -14.20 -0.28
C VAL A 78 5.95 -15.10 -1.44
N ALA A 79 5.04 -15.87 -2.03
CA ALA A 79 5.35 -16.75 -3.16
C ALA A 79 5.82 -15.97 -4.39
N GLU A 80 5.19 -14.84 -4.70
CA GLU A 80 5.58 -14.01 -5.85
C GLU A 80 6.91 -13.30 -5.59
N VAL A 81 7.15 -12.87 -4.34
CA VAL A 81 8.40 -12.19 -3.98
C VAL A 81 9.60 -13.14 -3.99
N LEU A 82 9.42 -14.39 -3.54
CA LEU A 82 10.55 -15.32 -3.31
C LEU A 82 10.70 -16.43 -4.35
N LEU A 83 9.61 -16.86 -4.99
CA LEU A 83 9.62 -18.03 -5.88
C LEU A 83 9.43 -17.66 -7.36
N ASP A 84 8.93 -16.46 -7.65
CA ASP A 84 8.64 -16.02 -9.01
C ASP A 84 9.74 -15.07 -9.52
N ASP A 85 10.75 -15.64 -10.20
CA ASP A 85 11.85 -14.86 -10.78
C ASP A 85 11.51 -14.41 -12.20
N ASN A 86 10.94 -13.20 -12.29
CA ASN A 86 10.59 -12.57 -13.55
C ASN A 86 11.59 -11.49 -14.00
N ALA A 87 12.66 -11.26 -13.22
CA ALA A 87 13.66 -10.27 -13.54
C ALA A 87 14.59 -10.78 -14.65
N MET A 88 14.82 -9.96 -15.68
CA MET A 88 15.71 -10.34 -16.79
C MET A 88 17.19 -10.38 -16.39
N ALA A 89 17.58 -9.58 -15.39
CA ALA A 89 18.96 -9.42 -14.96
C ALA A 89 19.10 -9.84 -13.49
N GLN A 90 19.98 -10.79 -13.21
CA GLN A 90 20.26 -11.27 -11.85
C GLN A 90 21.15 -10.31 -11.05
N ALA A 91 22.01 -9.55 -11.74
CA ALA A 91 22.91 -8.56 -11.14
C ALA A 91 22.85 -7.24 -11.92
N PRO A 92 21.72 -6.51 -11.87
CA PRO A 92 21.57 -5.24 -12.56
C PRO A 92 22.51 -4.18 -11.98
N ARG A 93 22.85 -3.19 -12.80
CA ARG A 93 23.65 -2.04 -12.36
C ARG A 93 22.86 -1.25 -11.29
N PRO A 94 23.49 -0.76 -10.22
CA PRO A 94 22.81 0.05 -9.20
C PRO A 94 22.03 1.22 -9.82
N GLY A 95 20.79 1.39 -9.39
CA GLY A 95 19.86 2.42 -9.90
C GLY A 95 19.13 2.06 -11.20
N THR A 96 19.36 0.89 -11.79
CA THR A 96 18.62 0.41 -12.98
C THR A 96 17.57 -0.66 -12.68
N SER A 97 17.45 -1.06 -11.42
CA SER A 97 16.55 -2.08 -10.89
C SER A 97 15.97 -1.61 -9.56
N LEU A 98 14.74 -2.02 -9.26
CA LEU A 98 14.08 -1.74 -7.98
C LEU A 98 14.65 -2.61 -6.85
N ALA A 99 15.28 -3.74 -7.18
CA ALA A 99 15.95 -4.61 -6.21
C ALA A 99 17.33 -4.09 -5.79
N ARG A 100 17.97 -3.28 -6.64
CA ARG A 100 19.26 -2.61 -6.37
C ARG A 100 19.15 -1.10 -6.62
N PRO A 101 18.52 -0.35 -5.69
CA PRO A 101 18.46 1.10 -5.79
C PRO A 101 19.86 1.72 -5.76
N SER A 102 19.98 2.98 -6.17
CA SER A 102 21.29 3.63 -6.31
C SER A 102 21.95 3.82 -4.93
N GLU A 103 23.02 3.08 -4.65
CA GLU A 103 23.88 3.33 -3.48
C GLU A 103 24.64 4.66 -3.67
N GLY A 104 24.42 5.63 -2.76
CA GLY A 104 25.31 6.78 -2.59
C GLY A 104 25.29 7.88 -3.66
N ARG A 105 24.22 8.04 -4.45
CA ARG A 105 24.09 9.18 -5.40
C ARG A 105 22.79 9.98 -5.33
N GLY A 106 21.77 9.49 -4.64
CA GLY A 106 20.56 10.28 -4.38
C GLY A 106 20.81 11.16 -3.17
N GLY A 107 20.75 12.49 -3.31
CA GLY A 107 20.82 13.44 -2.20
C GLY A 107 19.62 13.38 -1.25
N GLY A 108 19.15 12.18 -0.93
CA GLY A 108 18.15 11.91 0.10
C GLY A 108 18.81 11.84 1.49
N PRO A 109 18.01 12.03 2.55
CA PRO A 109 18.50 11.95 3.93
C PRO A 109 19.04 10.54 4.23
N ASP A 110 20.19 10.49 4.88
CA ASP A 110 20.82 9.25 5.35
C ASP A 110 19.93 8.52 6.37
N GLN A 111 20.18 7.23 6.58
CA GLN A 111 19.46 6.40 7.56
C GLN A 111 19.57 6.93 8.99
N SER A 112 20.60 7.73 9.30
CA SER A 112 20.74 8.45 10.57
C SER A 112 19.68 9.53 10.79
N VAL A 113 19.09 10.05 9.71
CA VAL A 113 18.09 11.14 9.76
C VAL A 113 16.70 10.59 9.45
N ARG A 114 16.57 9.71 8.46
CA ARG A 114 15.29 9.16 8.03
C ARG A 114 15.17 7.69 8.41
N PRO A 115 14.15 7.30 9.19
CA PRO A 115 13.88 5.90 9.51
C PRO A 115 13.74 5.05 8.25
N VAL A 116 14.21 3.81 8.33
CA VAL A 116 14.09 2.83 7.25
C VAL A 116 13.15 1.70 7.65
N THR A 117 12.55 1.07 6.64
CA THR A 117 11.73 -0.12 6.77
C THR A 117 12.59 -1.38 6.66
N GLY A 118 12.01 -2.56 6.96
CA GLY A 118 12.69 -3.87 6.91
C GLY A 118 13.41 -4.22 5.60
N ALA A 119 13.05 -3.60 4.48
CA ALA A 119 13.73 -3.78 3.19
C ALA A 119 14.94 -2.85 2.99
N GLY A 120 15.35 -2.08 4.00
CA GLY A 120 16.42 -1.08 3.89
C GLY A 120 16.01 0.19 3.11
N ARG A 121 14.69 0.39 2.91
CA ARG A 121 14.15 1.55 2.19
C ARG A 121 13.68 2.63 3.17
N PRO A 122 13.94 3.91 2.91
CA PRO A 122 13.48 5.00 3.77
C PRO A 122 11.94 5.05 3.82
N LEU A 123 11.39 5.41 4.98
CA LEU A 123 9.95 5.48 5.22
C LEU A 123 9.27 6.51 4.30
N THR A 124 8.29 6.09 3.50
CA THR A 124 7.53 6.96 2.57
C THR A 124 6.52 7.86 3.30
N GLY A 125 6.17 9.01 2.70
CA GLY A 125 5.14 9.90 3.23
C GLY A 125 3.70 9.46 2.95
N PHE A 126 3.50 8.45 2.09
CA PHE A 126 2.18 7.93 1.75
C PHE A 126 2.22 6.40 1.60
N ALA A 127 1.47 5.71 2.47
CA ALA A 127 1.33 4.25 2.44
C ALA A 127 0.25 3.84 1.43
N ARG A 128 0.53 2.81 0.63
CA ARG A 128 -0.40 2.31 -0.41
C ARG A 128 -0.60 0.82 -0.23
N PRO A 129 -1.73 0.25 -0.67
CA PRO A 129 -1.91 -1.21 -0.74
C PRO A 129 -0.81 -1.92 -1.54
N GLY A 130 -0.16 -1.19 -2.45
CA GLY A 130 0.96 -1.66 -3.27
C GLY A 130 2.37 -1.26 -2.86
N THR A 131 2.57 -0.63 -1.69
CA THR A 131 3.94 -0.39 -1.20
C THR A 131 4.54 -1.73 -0.76
N SER A 132 5.07 -2.48 -1.73
CA SER A 132 5.89 -3.65 -1.48
C SER A 132 7.25 -3.15 -1.00
N THR A 133 7.58 -3.42 0.26
CA THR A 133 8.98 -3.46 0.71
C THR A 133 9.62 -4.69 0.08
N ARG A 134 9.83 -4.68 -1.25
CA ARG A 134 10.55 -5.75 -1.95
C ARG A 134 11.86 -5.97 -1.18
N PRO A 135 12.06 -7.14 -0.56
CA PRO A 135 13.30 -7.44 0.11
C PRO A 135 14.43 -7.26 -0.91
N SER A 136 15.52 -6.61 -0.50
CA SER A 136 16.75 -6.68 -1.28
C SER A 136 17.05 -8.15 -1.56
N THR A 137 17.41 -8.49 -2.80
CA THR A 137 17.79 -9.86 -3.22
C THR A 137 18.73 -10.48 -2.18
N GLY A 138 18.28 -11.54 -1.48
CA GLY A 138 19.03 -12.25 -0.46
C GLY A 138 18.75 -11.87 1.01
N SER A 139 17.86 -10.91 1.29
CA SER A 139 17.59 -10.44 2.68
C SER A 139 16.52 -11.22 3.44
N VAL A 140 15.65 -11.98 2.75
CA VAL A 140 14.56 -12.73 3.39
C VAL A 140 14.51 -14.13 2.79
N SER A 141 14.87 -15.15 3.58
CA SER A 141 14.62 -16.53 3.18
C SER A 141 13.14 -16.87 3.37
N VAL A 142 12.68 -17.92 2.68
CA VAL A 142 11.34 -18.48 2.92
C VAL A 142 11.13 -18.77 4.42
N GLY A 143 12.17 -19.24 5.11
CA GLY A 143 12.13 -19.47 6.55
C GLY A 143 11.94 -18.19 7.38
N ASP A 144 12.50 -17.06 6.96
CA ASP A 144 12.37 -15.78 7.67
C ASP A 144 11.01 -15.13 7.41
N ALA A 145 10.46 -15.30 6.21
CA ALA A 145 9.08 -14.92 5.90
C ALA A 145 8.04 -15.72 6.72
N PHE A 146 8.31 -16.99 7.04
CA PHE A 146 7.44 -17.83 7.88
C PHE A 146 7.66 -17.65 9.39
N LYS A 147 8.82 -17.12 9.83
CA LYS A 147 9.14 -16.88 11.25
C LYS A 147 8.44 -15.66 11.87
N GLY A 148 7.50 -15.04 11.15
CA GLY A 148 6.66 -13.96 11.69
C GLY A 148 7.18 -12.55 11.41
N GLY A 149 8.30 -12.41 10.68
CA GLY A 149 8.65 -11.14 10.05
C GLY A 149 7.62 -10.84 8.98
N ARG A 150 6.62 -10.01 9.30
CA ARG A 150 5.61 -9.55 8.34
C ARG A 150 6.37 -8.99 7.13
N PRO A 151 6.29 -9.59 5.93
CA PRO A 151 6.89 -8.97 4.77
C PRO A 151 6.15 -7.64 4.59
N GLY A 152 6.90 -6.53 4.50
CA GLY A 152 6.39 -5.17 4.66
C GLY A 152 5.51 -4.68 3.51
N THR A 153 4.40 -5.38 3.28
CA THR A 153 3.22 -4.86 2.62
C THR A 153 2.37 -4.15 3.67
N SER A 154 1.62 -3.14 3.23
CA SER A 154 0.70 -2.38 4.10
C SER A 154 -0.49 -3.20 4.62
N ARG A 155 -0.61 -4.46 4.18
CA ARG A 155 -1.65 -5.44 4.56
C ARG A 155 -0.99 -6.77 4.91
N PRO A 156 -1.61 -7.62 5.74
CA PRO A 156 -1.05 -8.93 6.06
C PRO A 156 -0.84 -9.75 4.79
N VAL A 157 0.41 -10.22 4.58
CA VAL A 157 0.79 -10.96 3.36
C VAL A 157 0.07 -12.30 3.33
N THR A 158 -0.94 -12.39 2.49
CA THR A 158 -1.46 -13.65 1.99
C THR A 158 -0.97 -13.84 0.56
N ALA A 159 -0.71 -15.07 0.14
CA ALA A 159 -0.68 -15.33 -1.29
C ALA A 159 -1.97 -14.77 -1.92
N LEU A 160 -1.91 -14.25 -3.14
CA LEU A 160 -3.06 -13.80 -3.95
C LEU A 160 -4.22 -14.82 -4.00
N GLY A 161 -3.98 -16.06 -3.54
CA GLY A 161 -4.96 -17.10 -3.22
C GLY A 161 -6.10 -16.74 -2.25
N ARG A 162 -6.18 -15.53 -1.66
CA ARG A 162 -7.44 -15.07 -1.02
C ARG A 162 -8.58 -14.96 -2.04
N GLN A 163 -8.25 -14.71 -3.30
CA GLN A 163 -9.19 -14.67 -4.43
C GLN A 163 -9.49 -16.06 -5.02
N VAL A 164 -8.59 -17.03 -4.81
CA VAL A 164 -8.83 -18.44 -5.17
C VAL A 164 -9.47 -19.15 -3.98
N ARG A 165 -10.69 -18.74 -3.59
CA ARG A 165 -11.53 -19.58 -2.74
C ARG A 165 -12.04 -20.76 -3.57
N LEU A 166 -11.23 -21.81 -3.69
CA LEU A 166 -11.74 -23.15 -3.96
C LEU A 166 -12.34 -23.68 -2.64
N GLY A 167 -13.57 -23.28 -2.37
CA GLY A 167 -14.39 -23.85 -1.30
C GLY A 167 -15.34 -24.90 -1.88
N THR A 168 -15.47 -26.02 -1.18
CA THR A 168 -16.49 -27.09 -1.39
C THR A 168 -17.95 -26.60 -1.38
N ALA A 169 -18.19 -25.30 -1.17
CA ALA A 169 -19.48 -24.64 -1.24
C ALA A 169 -20.11 -24.58 -2.66
N SER A 170 -19.39 -24.98 -3.71
CA SER A 170 -19.92 -25.11 -5.08
C SER A 170 -20.87 -26.30 -5.28
N MET A 171 -21.11 -27.13 -4.26
CA MET A 171 -21.89 -28.37 -4.37
C MET A 171 -23.36 -28.28 -3.92
N THR A 172 -23.84 -27.14 -3.39
CA THR A 172 -25.24 -27.01 -2.94
C THR A 172 -25.78 -25.60 -3.19
N ALA A 173 -26.79 -25.49 -4.06
CA ALA A 173 -27.51 -24.25 -4.30
C ALA A 173 -28.63 -24.09 -3.26
N THR A 174 -28.46 -23.17 -2.33
CA THR A 174 -29.50 -22.73 -1.37
C THR A 174 -29.93 -21.31 -1.70
N ALA A 175 -31.13 -20.91 -1.27
CA ALA A 175 -31.58 -19.53 -1.35
C ALA A 175 -30.58 -18.64 -0.57
N GLY A 176 -29.89 -17.74 -1.29
CA GLY A 176 -28.71 -17.01 -0.79
C GLY A 176 -27.36 -17.42 -1.41
N GLY A 177 -27.35 -18.29 -2.43
CA GLY A 177 -26.14 -18.71 -3.17
C GLY A 177 -25.60 -17.66 -4.17
N PRO A 178 -24.49 -17.98 -4.87
CA PRO A 178 -23.85 -17.09 -5.83
C PRO A 178 -24.79 -16.70 -6.97
N PHE A 179 -24.73 -15.44 -7.41
CA PHE A 179 -25.67 -14.88 -8.39
C PHE A 179 -25.62 -15.60 -9.74
N VAL A 180 -24.42 -16.01 -10.19
CA VAL A 180 -24.24 -16.73 -11.44
C VAL A 180 -23.35 -17.95 -11.20
N ASN A 181 -23.83 -19.14 -11.56
CA ASN A 181 -23.00 -20.34 -11.54
C ASN A 181 -22.09 -20.37 -12.78
N VAL A 182 -20.82 -20.03 -12.57
CA VAL A 182 -19.83 -19.85 -13.65
C VAL A 182 -19.60 -21.12 -14.46
N ASP A 183 -19.63 -22.29 -13.83
CA ASP A 183 -19.35 -23.58 -14.51
C ASP A 183 -20.45 -24.01 -15.48
N ARG A 184 -21.67 -23.48 -15.29
CA ARG A 184 -22.83 -23.77 -16.14
C ARG A 184 -23.01 -22.77 -17.28
N LEU A 185 -22.15 -21.77 -17.40
CA LEU A 185 -22.25 -20.72 -18.42
C LEU A 185 -21.60 -21.13 -19.74
N ASP A 186 -22.38 -21.11 -20.82
CA ASP A 186 -21.85 -21.18 -22.18
C ASP A 186 -21.26 -19.83 -22.61
N LEU A 187 -19.97 -19.61 -22.33
CA LEU A 187 -19.26 -18.36 -22.64
C LEU A 187 -19.37 -17.97 -24.13
N ARG A 188 -19.41 -18.97 -25.04
CA ARG A 188 -19.61 -18.77 -26.49
C ARG A 188 -20.88 -18.05 -26.84
N LYS A 189 -21.95 -18.28 -26.08
CA LYS A 189 -23.25 -17.66 -26.29
C LYS A 189 -23.23 -16.21 -25.81
N TYR A 190 -22.65 -15.97 -24.63
CA TYR A 190 -22.53 -14.64 -24.04
C TYR A 190 -21.59 -13.74 -24.85
N ALA A 191 -20.48 -14.27 -25.37
CA ALA A 191 -19.52 -13.55 -26.20
C ALA A 191 -20.13 -12.97 -27.49
N ARG A 192 -21.27 -13.51 -27.99
CA ARG A 192 -21.99 -12.93 -29.14
C ARG A 192 -22.63 -11.57 -28.81
N ARG A 193 -22.91 -11.30 -27.54
CA ARG A 193 -23.60 -10.08 -27.08
C ARG A 193 -22.63 -9.23 -26.29
N SER A 194 -21.96 -8.31 -26.99
CA SER A 194 -20.89 -7.47 -26.43
C SER A 194 -21.28 -6.81 -25.10
N ILE A 195 -22.46 -6.17 -25.01
CA ILE A 195 -22.89 -5.44 -23.80
C ILE A 195 -22.98 -6.36 -22.57
N ILE A 196 -23.53 -7.56 -22.74
CA ILE A 196 -23.69 -8.55 -21.68
C ILE A 196 -22.33 -9.18 -21.33
N ALA A 197 -21.53 -9.48 -22.36
CA ALA A 197 -20.20 -10.05 -22.19
C ALA A 197 -19.27 -9.10 -21.42
N LYS A 198 -19.33 -7.79 -21.66
CA LYS A 198 -18.53 -6.80 -20.92
C LYS A 198 -18.86 -6.81 -19.42
N ALA A 199 -20.15 -6.74 -19.09
CA ALA A 199 -20.60 -6.78 -17.70
C ALA A 199 -20.29 -8.11 -17.01
N LEU A 200 -20.43 -9.24 -17.72
CA LEU A 200 -20.07 -10.56 -17.21
C LEU A 200 -18.55 -10.69 -17.01
N CYS A 201 -17.73 -10.16 -17.92
CA CYS A 201 -16.27 -10.17 -17.76
C CYS A 201 -15.83 -9.39 -16.52
N ASP A 202 -16.39 -8.20 -16.30
CA ASP A 202 -16.14 -7.42 -15.07
C ASP A 202 -16.64 -8.17 -13.81
N TYR A 203 -17.79 -8.86 -13.89
CA TYR A 203 -18.31 -9.70 -12.79
C TYR A 203 -17.35 -10.85 -12.44
N LEU A 204 -16.84 -11.55 -13.45
CA LEU A 204 -15.90 -12.66 -13.24
C LEU A 204 -14.58 -12.18 -12.63
N LEU A 205 -14.12 -10.98 -12.96
CA LEU A 205 -12.87 -10.42 -12.43
C LEU A 205 -13.00 -9.84 -11.03
N TYR A 206 -14.04 -9.05 -10.78
CA TYR A 206 -14.15 -8.23 -9.56
C TYR A 206 -15.04 -8.84 -8.48
N VAL A 207 -16.00 -9.72 -8.83
CA VAL A 207 -16.91 -10.34 -7.85
C VAL A 207 -16.52 -11.79 -7.57
N GLU A 208 -16.42 -12.60 -8.63
CA GLU A 208 -16.06 -14.03 -8.49
C GLU A 208 -14.55 -14.25 -8.37
N HIS A 209 -13.75 -13.25 -8.73
CA HIS A 209 -12.28 -13.32 -8.77
C HIS A 209 -11.72 -14.55 -9.50
N ASN A 210 -12.31 -14.89 -10.66
CA ASN A 210 -11.90 -16.02 -11.49
C ASN A 210 -11.29 -15.54 -12.82
N PRO A 211 -9.97 -15.25 -12.84
CA PRO A 211 -9.29 -14.72 -14.03
C PRO A 211 -9.27 -15.71 -15.19
N ARG A 212 -9.33 -17.03 -14.93
CA ARG A 212 -9.31 -18.06 -15.98
C ARG A 212 -10.58 -18.02 -16.82
N LYS A 213 -11.74 -17.99 -16.17
CA LYS A 213 -13.04 -17.91 -16.85
C LYS A 213 -13.24 -16.55 -17.52
N ALA A 214 -12.76 -15.47 -16.90
CA ALA A 214 -12.74 -14.16 -17.52
C ALA A 214 -11.88 -14.14 -18.80
N LEU A 215 -10.71 -14.80 -18.79
CA LEU A 215 -9.85 -14.95 -19.96
C LEU A 215 -10.53 -15.71 -21.09
N GLU A 216 -11.16 -16.87 -20.80
CA GLU A 216 -11.92 -17.64 -21.79
C GLU A 216 -12.98 -16.77 -22.49
N LEU A 217 -13.78 -16.05 -21.70
CA LEU A 217 -14.82 -15.15 -22.23
C LEU A 217 -14.23 -14.01 -23.06
N ALA A 218 -13.16 -13.37 -22.58
CA ALA A 218 -12.51 -12.26 -23.26
C ALA A 218 -11.82 -12.70 -24.57
N ALA A 219 -11.21 -13.89 -24.60
CA ALA A 219 -10.62 -14.47 -25.80
C ALA A 219 -11.69 -14.77 -26.86
N GLU A 220 -12.82 -15.33 -26.45
CA GLU A 220 -13.93 -15.58 -27.37
C GLU A 220 -14.62 -14.30 -27.86
N ALA A 221 -14.63 -13.24 -27.04
CA ALA A 221 -15.17 -11.94 -27.41
C ALA A 221 -14.23 -11.15 -28.32
N THR A 222 -12.92 -11.19 -28.10
CA THR A 222 -11.92 -10.54 -28.98
C THR A 222 -11.94 -11.07 -30.40
N VAL A 223 -12.02 -12.40 -30.56
CA VAL A 223 -12.11 -13.03 -31.89
C VAL A 223 -13.36 -12.54 -32.64
N ARG A 224 -14.49 -12.42 -31.94
CA ARG A 224 -15.74 -11.92 -32.53
C ARG A 224 -15.70 -10.43 -32.85
N ALA A 225 -14.97 -9.64 -32.07
CA ALA A 225 -14.70 -8.24 -32.32
C ALA A 225 -13.54 -8.02 -33.33
N GLU A 226 -13.08 -9.08 -34.00
CA GLU A 226 -12.01 -9.06 -34.99
C GLU A 226 -10.72 -8.39 -34.51
N PHE A 227 -10.44 -8.46 -33.20
CA PHE A 227 -9.29 -7.81 -32.57
C PHE A 227 -9.21 -6.28 -32.77
N LYS A 228 -10.33 -5.60 -33.01
CA LYS A 228 -10.38 -4.13 -33.18
C LYS A 228 -10.66 -3.37 -31.89
N ASP A 229 -11.31 -4.01 -30.93
CA ASP A 229 -11.72 -3.39 -29.68
C ASP A 229 -10.59 -3.38 -28.63
N TRP A 230 -10.07 -2.20 -28.33
CA TRP A 230 -9.03 -2.00 -27.30
C TRP A 230 -9.44 -2.54 -25.92
N TRP A 231 -10.72 -2.39 -25.56
CA TRP A 231 -11.24 -2.75 -24.23
C TRP A 231 -11.07 -4.24 -23.94
N TRP A 232 -11.32 -5.09 -24.94
CA TRP A 232 -11.15 -6.53 -24.80
C TRP A 232 -9.67 -6.93 -24.71
N LYS A 233 -8.78 -6.24 -25.45
CA LYS A 233 -7.33 -6.43 -25.34
C LYS A 233 -6.83 -6.03 -23.95
N ALA A 234 -7.28 -4.89 -23.42
CA ALA A 234 -6.93 -4.45 -22.08
C ALA A 234 -7.43 -5.43 -21.00
N ARG A 235 -8.67 -5.94 -21.12
CA ARG A 235 -9.19 -6.97 -20.20
C ARG A 235 -8.45 -8.30 -20.30
N LEU A 236 -8.06 -8.75 -21.51
CA LEU A 236 -7.17 -9.91 -21.67
C LEU A 236 -5.83 -9.69 -20.99
N GLY A 237 -5.20 -8.54 -21.20
CA GLY A 237 -3.94 -8.17 -20.54
C GLY A 237 -4.04 -8.25 -19.02
N LYS A 238 -5.16 -7.77 -18.46
CA LYS A 238 -5.45 -7.85 -17.03
C LYS A 238 -5.62 -9.29 -16.54
N CYS A 239 -6.33 -10.14 -17.28
CA CYS A 239 -6.44 -11.56 -16.95
C CYS A 239 -5.05 -12.23 -16.95
N TYR A 240 -4.22 -11.96 -17.97
CA TYR A 240 -2.85 -12.48 -18.03
C TYR A 240 -2.00 -11.99 -16.86
N TYR A 241 -2.13 -10.71 -16.48
CA TYR A 241 -1.45 -10.14 -15.32
C TYR A 241 -1.82 -10.87 -14.03
N GLN A 242 -3.13 -11.08 -13.77
CA GLN A 242 -3.60 -11.80 -12.58
C GLN A 242 -3.18 -13.29 -12.57
N LEU A 243 -2.88 -13.87 -13.74
CA LEU A 243 -2.36 -15.22 -13.87
C LEU A 243 -0.82 -15.30 -13.76
N GLY A 244 -0.12 -14.17 -13.62
CA GLY A 244 1.35 -14.09 -13.59
C GLY A 244 2.02 -14.11 -14.97
N LEU A 245 1.24 -14.10 -16.06
CA LEU A 245 1.76 -14.14 -17.43
C LEU A 245 2.09 -12.72 -17.93
N PHE A 246 3.10 -12.10 -17.32
CA PHE A 246 3.44 -10.69 -17.53
C PHE A 246 3.82 -10.33 -18.98
N ARG A 247 4.53 -11.22 -19.69
CA ARG A 247 4.93 -10.98 -21.09
C ARG A 247 3.75 -11.04 -22.07
N ASP A 248 2.77 -11.90 -21.81
CA ASP A 248 1.55 -11.95 -22.62
C ASP A 248 0.67 -10.72 -22.32
N ALA A 249 0.60 -10.32 -21.04
CA ALA A 249 -0.06 -9.08 -20.63
C ALA A 249 0.55 -7.85 -21.32
N GLU A 250 1.88 -7.73 -21.33
CA GLU A 250 2.64 -6.66 -22.02
C GLU A 250 2.23 -6.55 -23.50
N ARG A 251 2.15 -7.68 -24.20
CA ARG A 251 1.76 -7.72 -25.63
C ARG A 251 0.33 -7.22 -25.84
N GLN A 252 -0.61 -7.61 -24.97
CA GLN A 252 -2.00 -7.18 -25.08
C GLN A 252 -2.17 -5.69 -24.79
N PHE A 253 -1.52 -5.16 -23.74
CA PHE A 253 -1.59 -3.73 -23.43
C PHE A 253 -0.94 -2.87 -24.50
N LYS A 254 0.22 -3.29 -25.04
CA LYS A 254 0.82 -2.62 -26.21
C LYS A 254 -0.11 -2.66 -27.42
N SER A 255 -0.79 -3.77 -27.67
CA SER A 255 -1.75 -3.84 -28.77
C SER A 255 -2.98 -2.98 -28.53
N ALA A 256 -3.45 -2.81 -27.29
CA ALA A 256 -4.57 -1.95 -26.96
C ALA A 256 -4.21 -0.47 -27.18
N LEU A 257 -3.00 -0.07 -26.77
CA LEU A 257 -2.50 1.29 -26.98
C LEU A 257 -2.31 1.65 -28.46
N ARG A 258 -2.01 0.66 -29.32
CA ARG A 258 -1.96 0.90 -30.78
C ARG A 258 -3.34 1.22 -31.38
N ASP A 259 -4.41 0.72 -30.79
CA ASP A 259 -5.76 0.98 -31.29
C ASP A 259 -6.29 2.32 -30.76
N THR A 260 -6.17 2.55 -29.45
CA THR A 260 -6.61 3.77 -28.79
C THR A 260 -5.69 4.14 -27.63
N ASP A 261 -5.27 5.40 -27.61
CA ASP A 261 -4.48 5.96 -26.52
C ASP A 261 -5.37 6.17 -25.28
N MET A 262 -5.21 5.30 -24.28
CA MET A 262 -5.99 5.34 -23.05
C MET A 262 -5.07 5.32 -21.83
N ILE A 263 -5.30 6.25 -20.90
CA ILE A 263 -4.51 6.42 -19.67
C ILE A 263 -4.43 5.11 -18.86
N VAL A 264 -5.57 4.43 -18.69
CA VAL A 264 -5.66 3.16 -17.96
C VAL A 264 -4.73 2.09 -18.56
N SER A 265 -4.60 2.05 -19.89
CA SER A 265 -3.70 1.09 -20.55
C SER A 265 -2.23 1.41 -20.34
N TYR A 266 -1.86 2.69 -20.20
CA TYR A 266 -0.50 3.07 -19.76
C TYR A 266 -0.22 2.68 -18.32
N LEU A 267 -1.15 2.95 -17.39
CA LEU A 267 -1.01 2.57 -15.98
C LEU A 267 -0.79 1.06 -15.84
N GLU A 268 -1.63 0.24 -16.49
CA GLU A 268 -1.54 -1.22 -16.45
C GLU A 268 -0.27 -1.76 -17.15
N LEU A 269 0.18 -1.14 -18.24
CA LEU A 269 1.43 -1.51 -18.91
C LEU A 269 2.65 -1.21 -18.04
N CYS A 270 2.70 -0.04 -17.40
CA CYS A 270 3.79 0.32 -16.51
C CYS A 270 3.81 -0.55 -15.25
N LYS A 271 2.63 -0.94 -14.75
CA LYS A 271 2.49 -1.95 -13.69
C LYS A 271 3.17 -3.28 -14.07
N VAL A 272 2.99 -3.75 -15.30
CA VAL A 272 3.69 -4.93 -15.83
C VAL A 272 5.22 -4.72 -15.81
N TYR A 273 5.71 -3.55 -16.23
CA TYR A 273 7.15 -3.27 -16.24
C TYR A 273 7.78 -3.19 -14.85
N VAL A 274 7.06 -2.65 -13.87
CA VAL A 274 7.48 -2.66 -12.46
C VAL A 274 7.62 -4.10 -11.96
N LYS A 275 6.68 -4.99 -12.29
CA LYS A 275 6.77 -6.42 -11.93
C LYS A 275 7.97 -7.11 -12.56
N LEU A 276 8.24 -6.83 -13.84
CA LEU A 276 9.41 -7.33 -14.58
C LEU A 276 10.75 -6.71 -14.16
N ASP A 277 10.76 -5.83 -13.15
CA ASP A 277 11.92 -5.09 -12.66
C ASP A 277 12.61 -4.23 -13.74
N GLN A 278 11.80 -3.56 -14.57
CA GLN A 278 12.26 -2.64 -15.62
C GLN A 278 11.78 -1.20 -15.35
N PRO A 279 12.34 -0.50 -14.33
CA PRO A 279 11.86 0.82 -13.93
C PRO A 279 12.08 1.90 -15.00
N ASN A 280 13.19 1.85 -15.73
CA ASN A 280 13.48 2.84 -16.77
C ASN A 280 12.50 2.77 -17.95
N THR A 281 12.14 1.55 -18.39
CA THR A 281 11.15 1.38 -19.47
C THR A 281 9.75 1.78 -19.00
N ALA A 282 9.42 1.54 -17.72
CA ALA A 282 8.18 2.04 -17.13
C ALA A 282 8.14 3.58 -17.12
N ILE A 283 9.23 4.25 -16.70
CA ILE A 283 9.33 5.71 -16.72
C ILE A 283 9.15 6.26 -18.13
N ASP A 284 9.84 5.69 -19.13
CA ASP A 284 9.72 6.13 -20.53
C ASP A 284 8.27 6.02 -21.05
N ASN A 285 7.56 4.94 -20.70
CA ASN A 285 6.17 4.77 -21.11
C ASN A 285 5.21 5.70 -20.37
N TYR A 286 5.45 5.97 -19.09
CA TYR A 286 4.69 6.98 -18.36
C TYR A 286 4.90 8.37 -18.95
N LEU A 287 6.13 8.75 -19.28
CA LEU A 287 6.45 10.04 -19.88
C LEU A 287 5.80 10.18 -21.26
N LYS A 288 5.83 9.14 -22.10
CA LYS A 288 5.09 9.11 -23.38
C LYS A 288 3.59 9.33 -23.18
N GLY A 289 2.99 8.64 -22.20
CA GLY A 289 1.58 8.84 -21.88
C GLY A 289 1.28 10.27 -21.39
N ALA A 290 2.18 10.86 -20.59
CA ALA A 290 2.03 12.22 -20.08
C ALA A 290 2.23 13.30 -21.16
N GLU A 291 3.04 13.03 -22.18
CA GLU A 291 3.17 13.88 -23.37
C GLU A 291 1.89 13.88 -24.22
N LEU A 292 1.26 12.71 -24.38
CA LEU A 292 0.00 12.55 -25.12
C LEU A 292 -1.22 13.07 -24.37
N HIS A 293 -1.20 13.01 -23.04
CA HIS A 293 -2.26 13.52 -22.17
C HIS A 293 -1.73 14.59 -21.20
N PRO A 294 -1.49 15.83 -21.68
CA PRO A 294 -1.04 16.91 -20.83
C PRO A 294 -2.06 17.21 -19.72
N GLY A 295 -1.58 17.28 -18.47
CA GLY A 295 -2.42 17.57 -17.30
C GLY A 295 -2.90 16.33 -16.54
N GLU A 296 -2.70 15.13 -17.09
CA GLU A 296 -3.01 13.90 -16.36
C GLU A 296 -2.01 13.67 -15.23
N THR A 297 -2.50 13.62 -13.99
CA THR A 297 -1.66 13.54 -12.80
C THR A 297 -1.28 12.11 -12.44
N SER A 298 -2.13 11.12 -12.74
CA SER A 298 -1.89 9.70 -12.42
C SER A 298 -0.57 9.16 -13.02
N LEU A 299 -0.27 9.55 -14.26
CA LEU A 299 0.96 9.13 -14.95
C LEU A 299 2.21 9.76 -14.34
N LEU A 300 2.17 11.06 -14.03
CA LEU A 300 3.27 11.78 -13.36
C LEU A 300 3.53 11.26 -11.95
N VAL A 301 2.45 10.92 -11.25
CA VAL A 301 2.49 10.24 -9.96
C VAL A 301 3.16 8.86 -10.10
N GLY A 302 2.83 8.08 -11.13
CA GLY A 302 3.52 6.83 -11.46
C GLY A 302 5.03 6.99 -11.64
N VAL A 303 5.48 8.05 -12.32
CA VAL A 303 6.91 8.38 -12.46
C VAL A 303 7.55 8.71 -11.11
N ALA A 304 6.89 9.55 -10.32
CA ALA A 304 7.39 9.94 -8.99
C ALA A 304 7.54 8.73 -8.07
N ARG A 305 6.56 7.81 -8.08
CA ARG A 305 6.58 6.53 -7.35
C ARG A 305 7.81 5.68 -7.71
N ILE A 306 8.14 5.56 -9.00
CA ILE A 306 9.31 4.78 -9.43
C ILE A 306 10.62 5.44 -8.95
N TYR A 307 10.74 6.77 -9.06
CA TYR A 307 11.93 7.46 -8.57
C TYR A 307 12.09 7.37 -7.06
N ASP A 308 11.00 7.43 -6.29
CA ASP A 308 11.02 7.18 -4.85
C ASP A 308 11.51 5.75 -4.54
N MET A 309 11.05 4.74 -5.28
CA MET A 309 11.53 3.36 -5.13
C MET A 309 13.00 3.18 -5.51
N LEU A 310 13.50 3.95 -6.47
CA LEU A 310 14.92 4.00 -6.86
C LEU A 310 15.78 4.83 -5.89
N ASN A 311 15.16 5.52 -4.94
CA ASN A 311 15.78 6.50 -4.04
C ASN A 311 16.51 7.64 -4.79
N ASP A 312 15.92 8.14 -5.89
CA ASP A 312 16.44 9.28 -6.68
C ASP A 312 15.69 10.57 -6.29
N ALA A 313 16.43 11.67 -6.10
CA ALA A 313 15.89 12.97 -5.72
C ALA A 313 14.90 13.54 -6.75
N LYS A 314 14.98 13.09 -8.01
CA LYS A 314 14.04 13.47 -9.09
C LYS A 314 12.58 13.19 -8.75
N GLY A 315 12.28 12.23 -7.86
CA GLY A 315 10.91 11.94 -7.43
C GLY A 315 10.19 13.19 -6.91
N THR A 316 10.89 14.00 -6.13
CA THR A 316 10.36 15.26 -5.56
C THR A 316 9.99 16.28 -6.63
N ASP A 317 10.76 16.38 -7.71
CA ASP A 317 10.47 17.30 -8.80
C ASP A 317 9.23 16.88 -9.59
N TYR A 318 8.99 15.58 -9.74
CA TYR A 318 7.76 15.08 -10.33
C TYR A 318 6.55 15.31 -9.43
N TYR A 319 6.65 15.13 -8.11
CA TYR A 319 5.57 15.53 -7.20
C TYR A 319 5.27 17.03 -7.25
N LYS A 320 6.29 17.89 -7.37
CA LYS A 320 6.07 19.34 -7.59
C LYS A 320 5.34 19.60 -8.90
N LYS A 321 5.64 18.87 -9.99
CA LYS A 321 4.90 18.96 -11.26
C LYS A 321 3.45 18.52 -11.08
N VAL A 322 3.20 17.44 -10.34
CA VAL A 322 1.85 16.97 -10.01
C VAL A 322 1.06 18.07 -9.29
N LEU A 323 1.65 18.72 -8.29
CA LEU A 323 0.99 19.81 -7.56
C LEU A 323 0.68 21.06 -8.39
N LYS A 324 1.34 21.25 -9.54
CA LYS A 324 0.99 22.32 -10.49
C LYS A 324 -0.31 22.03 -11.23
N TYR A 325 -0.60 20.77 -11.52
CA TYR A 325 -1.83 20.35 -12.21
C TYR A 325 -2.95 20.07 -11.20
N ASP A 326 -2.66 19.28 -10.17
CA ASP A 326 -3.58 18.99 -9.08
C ASP A 326 -2.99 19.44 -7.75
N ALA A 327 -3.43 20.64 -7.36
CA ALA A 327 -3.17 21.25 -6.09
C ALA A 327 -3.69 20.43 -4.90
N SER A 328 -4.63 19.51 -5.10
CA SER A 328 -5.30 18.77 -4.04
C SER A 328 -4.78 17.35 -3.83
N ASN A 329 -3.80 16.91 -4.62
CA ASN A 329 -3.30 15.55 -4.54
C ASN A 329 -2.64 15.25 -3.17
N VAL A 330 -3.32 14.45 -2.35
CA VAL A 330 -2.90 14.09 -0.99
C VAL A 330 -1.53 13.42 -0.98
N GLU A 331 -1.30 12.50 -1.92
CA GLU A 331 -0.07 11.72 -2.00
C GLU A 331 1.15 12.62 -2.28
N ALA A 332 1.04 13.49 -3.28
CA ALA A 332 2.12 14.38 -3.67
C ALA A 332 2.46 15.37 -2.54
N VAL A 333 1.43 15.89 -1.85
CA VAL A 333 1.63 16.76 -0.68
C VAL A 333 2.32 16.01 0.46
N ALA A 334 1.88 14.79 0.78
CA ALA A 334 2.44 14.01 1.90
C ALA A 334 3.90 13.56 1.64
N CYS A 335 4.21 13.09 0.43
CA CYS A 335 5.59 12.71 0.06
C CYS A 335 6.54 13.92 0.05
N LEU A 336 6.08 15.09 -0.42
CA LEU A 336 6.89 16.31 -0.35
C LEU A 336 7.07 16.79 1.10
N ALA A 337 6.02 16.72 1.92
CA ALA A 337 6.09 17.11 3.32
C ALA A 337 7.11 16.26 4.09
N SER A 338 7.08 14.93 3.93
CA SER A 338 8.03 14.04 4.59
C SER A 338 9.47 14.27 4.09
N HIS A 339 9.66 14.48 2.78
CA HIS A 339 10.97 14.82 2.25
C HIS A 339 11.52 16.12 2.85
N HIS A 340 10.73 17.21 2.87
CA HIS A 340 11.15 18.48 3.47
C HIS A 340 11.42 18.37 4.97
N PHE A 341 10.65 17.55 5.70
CA PHE A 341 10.86 17.32 7.12
C PHE A 341 12.23 16.68 7.39
N TYR A 342 12.57 15.60 6.68
CA TYR A 342 13.86 14.93 6.83
C TYR A 342 15.03 15.66 6.15
N SER A 343 14.77 16.66 5.30
CA SER A 343 15.77 17.56 4.74
C SER A 343 15.99 18.83 5.59
N ASP A 344 15.70 18.76 6.89
CA ASP A 344 15.91 19.84 7.87
C ASP A 344 15.10 21.12 7.58
N GLN A 345 13.92 20.97 6.95
CA GLN A 345 12.98 22.07 6.67
C GLN A 345 11.59 21.79 7.27
N PRO A 346 11.46 21.67 8.60
CA PRO A 346 10.19 21.33 9.25
C PRO A 346 9.11 22.41 9.07
N GLU A 347 9.49 23.68 8.92
CA GLU A 347 8.53 24.77 8.64
C GLU A 347 7.82 24.61 7.29
N VAL A 348 8.57 24.17 6.27
CA VAL A 348 8.02 23.92 4.93
C VAL A 348 7.15 22.67 4.95
N ALA A 349 7.60 21.60 5.62
CA ALA A 349 6.80 20.40 5.83
C ALA A 349 5.47 20.72 6.54
N LEU A 350 5.51 21.56 7.57
CA LEU A 350 4.32 22.01 8.29
C LEU A 350 3.32 22.73 7.38
N ARG A 351 3.78 23.55 6.43
CA ARG A 351 2.90 24.19 5.44
C ARG A 351 2.20 23.16 4.55
N TYR A 352 2.90 22.13 4.10
CA TYR A 352 2.31 21.05 3.31
C TYR A 352 1.32 20.22 4.13
N TYR A 353 1.63 19.84 5.36
CA TYR A 353 0.68 19.10 6.21
C TYR A 353 -0.54 19.95 6.60
N ARG A 354 -0.37 21.25 6.85
CA ARG A 354 -1.51 22.16 7.08
C ARG A 354 -2.42 22.26 5.85
N ARG A 355 -1.88 22.14 4.64
CA ARG A 355 -2.68 22.06 3.41
C ARG A 355 -3.52 20.78 3.38
N LEU A 356 -2.99 19.62 3.77
CA LEU A 356 -3.78 18.39 3.90
C LEU A 356 -4.95 18.58 4.87
N LEU A 357 -4.69 19.24 6.00
CA LEU A 357 -5.73 19.54 6.99
C LEU A 357 -6.81 20.48 6.43
N GLN A 358 -6.42 21.50 5.65
CA GLN A 358 -7.37 22.41 4.98
C GLN A 358 -8.25 21.71 3.94
N MET A 359 -7.76 20.63 3.34
CA MET A 359 -8.53 19.80 2.41
C MET A 359 -9.51 18.85 3.10
N GLY A 360 -9.55 18.85 4.44
CA GLY A 360 -10.47 18.03 5.24
C GLY A 360 -9.94 16.63 5.56
N VAL A 361 -8.66 16.34 5.29
CA VAL A 361 -8.05 15.08 5.74
C VAL A 361 -7.90 15.12 7.25
N GLN A 362 -8.53 14.18 7.96
CA GLN A 362 -8.46 14.07 9.43
C GLN A 362 -8.06 12.66 9.81
N ASN A 363 -6.74 12.43 9.83
CA ASN A 363 -6.15 11.13 10.17
C ASN A 363 -5.21 11.28 11.38
N THR A 364 -4.99 10.17 12.08
CA THR A 364 -4.07 10.05 13.22
C THR A 364 -2.65 10.42 12.82
N GLU A 365 -2.18 9.83 11.72
CA GLU A 365 -0.86 10.03 11.14
C GLU A 365 -0.63 11.50 10.78
N LEU A 366 -1.65 12.17 10.25
CA LEU A 366 -1.55 13.59 9.88
C LEU A 366 -1.34 14.47 11.11
N TRP A 367 -2.15 14.29 12.16
CA TRP A 367 -1.99 15.05 13.40
C TRP A 367 -0.66 14.75 14.09
N ASN A 368 -0.21 13.50 14.07
CA ASN A 368 1.10 13.09 14.56
C ASN A 368 2.24 13.80 13.79
N ASN A 369 2.18 13.79 12.47
CA ASN A 369 3.17 14.47 11.61
C ASN A 369 3.15 15.99 11.80
N ILE A 370 1.98 16.61 11.98
CA ILE A 370 1.87 18.03 12.29
C ILE A 370 2.49 18.32 13.67
N GLY A 371 2.23 17.48 14.68
CA GLY A 371 2.81 17.61 16.01
C GLY A 371 4.34 17.58 15.99
N LEU A 372 4.92 16.59 15.29
CA LEU A 372 6.36 16.51 15.05
C LEU A 372 6.88 17.77 14.34
N CYS A 373 6.26 18.17 13.23
CA CYS A 373 6.68 19.37 12.51
C CYS A 373 6.60 20.63 13.37
N CYS A 374 5.59 20.78 14.24
CA CYS A 374 5.49 21.91 15.16
C CYS A 374 6.63 21.90 16.18
N PHE A 375 6.97 20.73 16.74
CA PHE A 375 8.08 20.60 17.69
C PHE A 375 9.42 20.98 17.06
N TYR A 376 9.75 20.40 15.90
CA TYR A 376 11.01 20.68 15.21
C TYR A 376 11.05 22.09 14.58
N ALA A 377 9.89 22.69 14.28
CA ALA A 377 9.78 24.11 13.90
C ALA A 377 9.72 25.07 15.10
N SER A 378 10.00 24.60 16.33
CA SER A 378 9.99 25.40 17.57
C SER A 378 8.64 26.06 17.92
N GLN A 379 7.52 25.53 17.41
CA GLN A 379 6.15 25.97 17.73
C GLN A 379 5.55 25.12 18.85
N TYR A 380 6.12 25.23 20.07
CA TYR A 380 5.79 24.36 21.19
C TYR A 380 4.33 24.45 21.67
N ASP A 381 3.69 25.62 21.55
CA ASP A 381 2.32 25.85 21.99
C ASP A 381 1.30 24.91 21.34
N MET A 382 1.54 24.55 20.08
CA MET A 382 0.63 23.73 19.29
C MET A 382 0.95 22.23 19.37
N THR A 383 2.16 21.87 19.76
CA THR A 383 2.69 20.50 19.70
C THR A 383 1.84 19.52 20.50
N LEU A 384 1.62 19.79 21.79
CA LEU A 384 0.86 18.89 22.67
C LEU A 384 -0.59 18.73 22.21
N SER A 385 -1.23 19.85 21.82
CA SER A 385 -2.60 19.83 21.31
C SER A 385 -2.77 18.99 20.04
N CYS A 386 -1.72 18.91 19.19
CA CYS A 386 -1.74 18.08 18.00
C CYS A 386 -1.62 16.60 18.36
N PHE A 387 -0.76 16.24 19.31
CA PHE A 387 -0.64 14.86 19.78
C PHE A 387 -1.89 14.38 20.51
N ASP A 388 -2.53 15.23 21.33
CA ASP A 388 -3.80 14.89 21.98
C ASP A 388 -4.89 14.56 20.95
N ARG A 389 -4.95 15.31 19.84
CA ARG A 389 -5.86 15.02 18.73
C ARG A 389 -5.48 13.75 17.98
N ALA A 390 -4.18 13.48 17.80
CA ALA A 390 -3.71 12.25 17.17
C ALA A 390 -4.13 11.02 18.00
N LEU A 391 -3.94 11.07 19.32
CA LEU A 391 -4.35 10.02 20.26
C LEU A 391 -5.89 9.87 20.31
N ALA A 392 -6.65 10.95 20.25
CA ALA A 392 -8.11 10.90 20.25
C ALA A 392 -8.70 10.20 19.00
N LEU A 393 -7.98 10.22 17.88
CA LEU A 393 -8.38 9.55 16.64
C LEU A 393 -7.75 8.16 16.48
N ALA A 394 -6.81 7.78 17.37
CA ALA A 394 -5.94 6.63 17.18
C ALA A 394 -6.67 5.30 17.39
N ASN A 395 -6.37 4.35 16.50
CA ASN A 395 -6.66 2.93 16.65
C ASN A 395 -5.44 2.24 17.29
N ASP A 396 -5.63 1.05 17.85
CA ASP A 396 -4.58 0.28 18.54
C ASP A 396 -3.31 0.09 17.69
N ASP A 397 -3.45 -0.10 16.38
CA ASP A 397 -2.32 -0.29 15.44
C ASP A 397 -1.41 0.94 15.31
N ASN A 398 -1.95 2.16 15.42
CA ASN A 398 -1.22 3.42 15.21
C ASN A 398 -0.89 4.14 16.53
N MET A 399 -1.53 3.72 17.62
CA MET A 399 -1.41 4.36 18.93
C MET A 399 0.03 4.26 19.49
N SER A 400 0.72 3.15 19.23
CA SER A 400 2.13 2.92 19.62
C SER A 400 3.06 3.97 19.02
N ASP A 401 2.92 4.27 17.73
CA ASP A 401 3.73 5.25 17.01
C ASP A 401 3.51 6.68 17.53
N VAL A 402 2.28 7.02 17.91
CA VAL A 402 1.99 8.34 18.49
C VAL A 402 2.67 8.48 19.85
N TRP A 403 2.57 7.46 20.72
CA TRP A 403 3.26 7.47 22.03
C TRP A 403 4.78 7.47 21.90
N TYR A 404 5.32 6.77 20.91
CA TYR A 404 6.74 6.83 20.58
C TYR A 404 7.18 8.26 20.25
N ASN A 405 6.43 8.95 19.39
CA ASN A 405 6.73 10.33 19.00
C ASN A 405 6.57 11.32 20.18
N VAL A 406 5.56 11.12 21.04
CA VAL A 406 5.44 11.87 22.31
C VAL A 406 6.67 11.65 23.20
N GLY A 407 7.18 10.42 23.27
CA GLY A 407 8.41 10.08 23.98
C GLY A 407 9.62 10.82 23.42
N GLN A 408 9.78 10.88 22.10
CA GLN A 408 10.86 11.64 21.45
C GLN A 408 10.78 13.14 21.75
N VAL A 409 9.57 13.70 21.71
CA VAL A 409 9.35 15.10 22.09
C VAL A 409 9.70 15.35 23.56
N ALA A 410 9.33 14.43 24.46
CA ALA A 410 9.69 14.52 25.87
C ALA A 410 11.21 14.46 26.11
N VAL A 411 11.94 13.61 25.36
CA VAL A 411 13.41 13.58 25.38
C VAL A 411 13.98 14.93 24.91
N GLY A 412 13.43 15.52 23.85
CA GLY A 412 13.85 16.82 23.34
C GLY A 412 13.57 17.98 24.30
N ILE A 413 12.49 17.91 25.08
CA ILE A 413 12.21 18.86 26.18
C ILE A 413 13.15 18.64 27.37
N GLY A 414 13.67 17.41 27.54
CA GLY A 414 14.55 17.02 28.64
C GLY A 414 13.83 16.32 29.79
N ASP A 415 12.52 16.08 29.70
CA ASP A 415 11.77 15.30 30.68
C ASP A 415 11.91 13.81 30.41
N LEU A 416 12.97 13.24 30.99
CA LEU A 416 13.27 11.81 30.88
C LEU A 416 12.25 10.92 31.60
N GLY A 417 11.51 11.46 32.57
CA GLY A 417 10.47 10.73 33.30
C GLY A 417 9.27 10.48 32.41
N LEU A 418 8.78 11.53 31.75
CA LEU A 418 7.71 11.45 30.78
C LEU A 418 8.11 10.59 29.56
N ALA A 419 9.32 10.78 29.03
CA ALA A 419 9.82 9.97 27.92
C ALA A 419 9.81 8.47 28.24
N TYR A 420 10.26 8.11 29.45
CA TYR A 420 10.26 6.72 29.90
C TYR A 420 8.85 6.12 29.96
N GLN A 421 7.88 6.86 30.49
CA GLN A 421 6.49 6.42 30.53
C GLN A 421 5.90 6.28 29.14
N ALA A 422 6.14 7.24 28.25
CA ALA A 422 5.63 7.23 26.89
C ALA A 422 6.14 6.02 26.09
N PHE A 423 7.46 5.74 26.11
CA PHE A 423 7.99 4.55 25.44
C PHE A 423 7.51 3.25 26.07
N LYS A 424 7.32 3.20 27.39
CA LYS A 424 6.76 2.03 28.06
C LYS A 424 5.31 1.77 27.64
N ILE A 425 4.52 2.83 27.46
CA ILE A 425 3.15 2.73 26.91
C ILE A 425 3.20 2.25 25.47
N ALA A 426 4.08 2.79 24.63
CA ALA A 426 4.23 2.38 23.23
C ALA A 426 4.50 0.86 23.11
N VAL A 427 5.42 0.32 23.93
CA VAL A 427 5.71 -1.11 24.00
C VAL A 427 4.55 -1.95 24.56
N SER A 428 3.75 -1.38 25.47
CA SER A 428 2.57 -2.09 26.00
C SER A 428 1.43 -2.19 24.98
N VAL A 429 1.33 -1.22 24.08
CA VAL A 429 0.35 -1.19 22.99
C VAL A 429 0.82 -2.11 21.86
N ASP A 430 2.06 -1.95 21.39
CA ASP A 430 2.68 -2.83 20.42
C ASP A 430 3.97 -3.45 20.97
N SER A 431 3.89 -4.74 21.28
CA SER A 431 5.02 -5.52 21.78
C SER A 431 6.13 -5.71 20.76
N ASN A 432 5.88 -5.42 19.47
CA ASN A 432 6.83 -5.59 18.37
C ASN A 432 7.52 -4.28 17.95
N HIS A 433 7.29 -3.19 18.68
CA HIS A 433 7.81 -1.88 18.33
C HIS A 433 9.28 -1.71 18.78
N ALA A 434 10.20 -1.96 17.86
CA ALA A 434 11.64 -2.07 18.14
C ALA A 434 12.30 -0.72 18.50
N GLU A 435 11.84 0.38 17.92
CA GLU A 435 12.39 1.73 18.16
C GLU A 435 12.19 2.18 19.61
N SER A 436 11.02 1.88 20.19
CA SER A 436 10.74 2.16 21.60
C SER A 436 11.60 1.32 22.54
N TYR A 437 11.85 0.04 22.24
CA TYR A 437 12.80 -0.77 23.03
C TYR A 437 14.21 -0.19 23.00
N ASN A 438 14.70 0.24 21.83
CA ASN A 438 16.00 0.87 21.72
C ASN A 438 16.10 2.14 22.56
N ASN A 439 15.11 3.03 22.48
CA ASN A 439 15.11 4.27 23.27
C ASN A 439 14.92 4.02 24.77
N LEU A 440 14.12 3.02 25.18
CA LEU A 440 14.07 2.57 26.57
C LEU A 440 15.43 2.06 27.06
N GLY A 441 16.15 1.29 26.23
CA GLY A 441 17.50 0.84 26.53
C GLY A 441 18.48 1.99 26.77
N VAL A 442 18.42 3.03 25.92
CA VAL A 442 19.22 4.25 26.09
C VAL A 442 18.86 5.00 27.38
N LEU A 443 17.57 5.12 27.71
CA LEU A 443 17.12 5.77 28.94
C LEU A 443 17.53 4.98 30.19
N GLU A 444 17.43 3.64 30.17
CA GLU A 444 17.86 2.79 31.28
C GLU A 444 19.38 2.84 31.48
N LEU A 445 20.16 2.87 30.40
CA LEU A 445 21.60 3.07 30.45
C LEU A 445 21.95 4.41 31.10
N ARG A 446 21.20 5.47 30.79
CA ARG A 446 21.37 6.79 31.41
C ARG A 446 20.99 6.81 32.89
N LYS A 447 20.04 5.98 33.32
CA LYS A 447 19.70 5.76 34.73
C LYS A 447 20.73 4.91 35.48
N GLY A 448 21.59 4.18 34.76
CA GLY A 448 22.59 3.26 35.30
C GLY A 448 22.16 1.79 35.36
N ASN A 449 20.98 1.44 34.84
CA ASN A 449 20.45 0.08 34.83
C ASN A 449 20.96 -0.71 33.62
N ILE A 450 22.19 -1.21 33.73
CA ILE A 450 22.90 -1.88 32.63
C ILE A 450 22.18 -3.15 32.15
N ASP A 451 21.67 -3.98 33.06
CA ASP A 451 21.04 -5.26 32.72
C ASP A 451 19.73 -5.08 31.93
N GLN A 452 18.91 -4.12 32.35
CA GLN A 452 17.67 -3.79 31.65
C GLN A 452 17.95 -3.18 30.28
N ALA A 453 18.99 -2.32 30.17
CA ALA A 453 19.40 -1.78 28.89
C ALA A 453 19.84 -2.89 27.92
N ARG A 454 20.66 -3.84 28.38
CA ARG A 454 21.09 -5.01 27.59
C ARG A 454 19.91 -5.85 27.12
N SER A 455 18.94 -6.14 28.00
CA SER A 455 17.70 -6.83 27.64
C SER A 455 16.90 -6.10 26.55
N ASN A 456 16.69 -4.79 26.71
CA ASN A 456 15.93 -3.98 25.76
C ASN A 456 16.63 -3.86 24.40
N PHE A 457 17.97 -3.77 24.37
CA PHE A 457 18.70 -3.81 23.10
C PHE A 457 18.57 -5.17 22.42
N GLN A 458 18.65 -6.28 23.17
CA GLN A 458 18.49 -7.62 22.60
C GLN A 458 17.08 -7.83 22.03
N THR A 459 16.02 -7.36 22.71
CA THR A 459 14.66 -7.44 22.16
C THR A 459 14.53 -6.62 20.89
N ALA A 460 15.05 -5.38 20.87
CA ALA A 460 15.04 -4.55 19.66
C ALA A 460 15.80 -5.19 18.49
N GLN A 461 16.97 -5.81 18.76
CA GLN A 461 17.76 -6.52 17.74
C GLN A 461 17.01 -7.73 17.15
N ASN A 462 16.26 -8.46 17.97
CA ASN A 462 15.47 -9.60 17.54
C ASN A 462 14.24 -9.19 16.70
N LEU A 463 13.62 -8.06 17.05
CA LEU A 463 12.46 -7.53 16.35
C LEU A 463 12.83 -6.87 15.01
N ALA A 464 13.93 -6.13 14.98
CA ALA A 464 14.34 -5.34 13.82
C ALA A 464 15.82 -5.53 13.47
N GLY A 465 16.11 -6.62 12.74
CA GLY A 465 17.47 -6.90 12.25
C GLY A 465 18.01 -5.92 11.19
N TYR A 466 17.16 -5.04 10.68
CA TYR A 466 17.49 -4.01 9.68
C TYR A 466 17.85 -2.65 10.30
N MET A 467 17.55 -2.45 11.59
CA MET A 467 17.80 -1.20 12.30
C MET A 467 19.24 -1.22 12.82
N PHE A 468 20.05 -0.19 12.57
CA PHE A 468 21.47 -0.19 12.96
C PHE A 468 21.66 0.26 14.42
N GLU A 469 20.73 1.08 14.93
CA GLU A 469 20.78 1.74 16.23
C GLU A 469 20.86 0.75 17.40
N PRO A 470 20.03 -0.33 17.48
CA PRO A 470 20.11 -1.32 18.55
C PRO A 470 21.41 -2.12 18.53
N PHE A 471 21.96 -2.41 17.35
CA PHE A 471 23.24 -3.11 17.21
C PHE A 471 24.40 -2.22 17.64
N PHE A 472 24.40 -0.95 17.20
CA PHE A 472 25.43 0.02 17.60
C PHE A 472 25.39 0.31 19.11
N ASN A 473 24.21 0.56 19.67
CA ASN A 473 24.05 0.81 21.10
C ASN A 473 24.44 -0.41 21.96
N GLY A 474 24.05 -1.61 21.53
CA GLY A 474 24.46 -2.86 22.16
C GLY A 474 25.98 -3.09 22.09
N ALA A 475 26.60 -2.82 20.94
CA ALA A 475 28.04 -2.92 20.78
C ALA A 475 28.79 -1.94 21.69
N LEU A 476 28.35 -0.68 21.75
CA LEU A 476 28.95 0.34 22.59
C LEU A 476 28.84 -0.03 24.08
N LEU A 477 27.72 -0.62 24.49
CA LEU A 477 27.55 -1.14 25.85
C LEU A 477 28.50 -2.31 26.14
N ALA A 478 28.61 -3.28 25.22
CA ALA A 478 29.51 -4.43 25.36
C ALA A 478 30.98 -3.99 25.42
N TYR A 479 31.39 -3.05 24.57
CA TYR A 479 32.73 -2.45 24.59
C TYR A 479 33.05 -1.82 25.95
N LYS A 480 32.11 -1.06 26.53
CA LYS A 480 32.28 -0.45 27.86
C LYS A 480 32.39 -1.48 29.00
N LEU A 481 31.78 -2.64 28.85
CA LEU A 481 31.82 -3.73 29.83
C LEU A 481 33.06 -4.62 29.68
N GLY A 482 33.82 -4.49 28.58
CA GLY A 482 34.99 -5.30 28.26
C GLY A 482 34.67 -6.56 27.45
N ASP A 483 33.41 -6.75 27.04
CA ASP A 483 32.96 -7.87 26.20
C ASP A 483 33.29 -7.58 24.72
N PHE A 484 34.57 -7.63 24.36
CA PHE A 484 35.05 -7.23 23.03
C PHE A 484 34.56 -8.13 21.89
N GLN A 485 34.37 -9.43 22.16
CA GLN A 485 33.88 -10.40 21.17
C GLN A 485 32.45 -10.07 20.75
N ASP A 486 31.54 -9.95 21.71
CA ASP A 486 30.14 -9.58 21.48
C ASP A 486 30.03 -8.21 20.79
N SER A 487 30.85 -7.25 21.24
CA SER A 487 30.93 -5.94 20.61
C SER A 487 31.31 -6.04 19.13
N TYR A 488 32.27 -6.89 18.75
CA TYR A 488 32.72 -7.03 17.37
C TYR A 488 31.61 -7.60 16.47
N GLU A 489 30.92 -8.63 16.93
CA GLU A 489 29.80 -9.25 16.19
C GLU A 489 28.65 -8.26 15.98
N LEU A 490 28.31 -7.48 17.01
CA LEU A 490 27.24 -6.48 16.92
C LEU A 490 27.61 -5.32 15.98
N VAL A 491 28.86 -4.84 15.99
CA VAL A 491 29.30 -3.79 15.05
C VAL A 491 29.27 -4.27 13.61
N GLN A 492 29.65 -5.51 13.34
CA GLN A 492 29.53 -6.08 11.99
C GLN A 492 28.09 -6.11 11.51
N LYS A 493 27.14 -6.50 12.39
CA LYS A 493 25.71 -6.46 12.07
C LYS A 493 25.22 -5.03 11.85
N ALA A 494 25.66 -4.06 12.66
CA ALA A 494 25.32 -2.66 12.49
C ALA A 494 25.81 -2.11 11.14
N LEU A 495 27.03 -2.48 10.70
CA LEU A 495 27.57 -2.09 9.39
C LEU A 495 26.91 -2.86 8.23
N GLY A 496 26.41 -4.07 8.48
CA GLY A 496 25.57 -4.80 7.54
C GLY A 496 24.23 -4.10 7.29
N ALA A 497 23.64 -3.51 8.35
CA ALA A 497 22.43 -2.71 8.25
C ALA A 497 22.68 -1.31 7.65
N TYR A 498 23.71 -0.60 8.13
CA TYR A 498 24.08 0.73 7.66
C TYR A 498 25.60 0.83 7.41
N GLY A 499 26.01 0.52 6.18
CA GLY A 499 27.43 0.47 5.79
C GLY A 499 28.15 1.83 5.78
N ALA A 500 27.41 2.95 5.77
CA ALA A 500 28.01 4.28 5.75
C ALA A 500 28.32 4.85 7.15
N HIS A 501 27.79 4.26 8.24
CA HIS A 501 27.92 4.79 9.61
C HIS A 501 29.38 5.07 10.01
N SER A 502 29.68 6.30 10.43
CA SER A 502 31.02 6.71 10.89
C SER A 502 31.42 5.99 12.18
N ASP A 503 30.55 6.04 13.18
CA ASP A 503 30.92 5.65 14.55
C ASP A 503 31.06 4.12 14.65
N SER A 504 30.28 3.37 13.89
CA SER A 504 30.46 1.91 13.77
C SER A 504 31.79 1.56 13.11
N LYS A 505 32.26 2.34 12.12
CA LYS A 505 33.57 2.11 11.49
C LYS A 505 34.70 2.44 12.45
N GLU A 506 34.56 3.49 13.25
CA GLU A 506 35.55 3.85 14.27
C GLU A 506 35.63 2.80 15.37
N LEU A 507 34.49 2.36 15.90
CA LEU A 507 34.42 1.31 16.90
C LEU A 507 35.01 -0.01 16.37
N LEU A 508 34.73 -0.37 15.11
CA LEU A 508 35.33 -1.54 14.46
C LEU A 508 36.86 -1.43 14.39
N LYS A 509 37.41 -0.26 14.03
CA LYS A 509 38.86 -0.03 14.01
C LYS A 509 39.47 -0.16 15.40
N GLN A 510 38.83 0.38 16.43
CA GLN A 510 39.30 0.27 17.82
C GLN A 510 39.33 -1.19 18.29
N LEU A 511 38.30 -1.96 17.98
CA LEU A 511 38.24 -3.40 18.30
C LEU A 511 39.32 -4.20 17.55
N GLN A 512 39.53 -3.91 16.26
CA GLN A 512 40.59 -4.55 15.47
C GLN A 512 41.98 -4.25 16.03
N GLN A 513 42.22 -3.02 16.50
CA GLN A 513 43.48 -2.67 17.17
C GLN A 513 43.65 -3.45 18.48
N HIS A 514 42.58 -3.59 19.27
CA HIS A 514 42.59 -4.40 20.50
C HIS A 514 42.91 -5.86 20.22
N PHE A 515 42.31 -6.48 19.19
CA PHE A 515 42.59 -7.86 18.83
C PHE A 515 43.98 -8.08 18.22
N ALA A 516 44.59 -7.04 17.64
CA ALA A 516 45.95 -7.10 17.14
C ALA A 516 47.02 -6.94 18.25
N MET A 517 46.64 -6.41 19.42
CA MET A 517 47.54 -6.24 20.57
C MET A 517 47.52 -7.41 21.56
N LEU A 518 46.50 -8.28 21.47
CA LEU A 518 46.39 -9.55 22.21
C LEU A 518 47.09 -10.67 21.43
#